data_AF-A0A0F9ETL8-F1
#
_entry.id   AF-A0A0F9ETL8-F1
#
_cell.length_a   1.000
_cell.length_b   1.000
_cell.length_c   1.000
_cell.angle_alpha   90.00
_cell.angle_beta   90.00
_cell.angle_gamma   90.00
#
_symmetry.space_group_name_H-M   'P 1'
#
loop_
_entity.id
_entity.type
_entity.pdbx_description
1 polymer ?
#
loop_
_entity_poly.entity_id
_entity_poly.type
_entity_poly.pdbx_seq_one_letter_code
_entity_poly.pdbx_strand_id
1 'polypeptide(L)'
;MGIKYLQAVKNHIDRVKSILKNSNIVSIYFGGGTPSLLEVEIVEKILKLINPPQKIEITIEINPEDYSIDKIKAYKQLGINRVSLGIQSFDDRLLKILKRKHSAKKAKDAILDIYRCGIENISIDLMYDILHQDLASFKKTIDEIKNLKITHISLYNLTFEKETLFYKNRKTLKKFVPDEKESLKLLNEAVLEFEKLGFKRYEISAFAKKECLNAISS
;
A
#
# COMPACT_ATOMS: atom_id res chain seq x y z
N MET A 1 14.42 18.40 7.30
CA MET A 1 13.71 18.14 6.01
C MET A 1 12.22 18.52 6.10
N GLY A 2 11.52 18.12 7.18
CA GLY A 2 10.08 18.35 7.34
C GLY A 2 9.58 19.80 7.31
N ILE A 3 10.33 20.78 7.84
CA ILE A 3 9.89 22.19 7.88
C ILE A 3 9.76 22.79 6.48
N LYS A 4 10.74 22.55 5.59
CA LYS A 4 10.70 23.05 4.20
C LYS A 4 9.56 22.39 3.41
N TYR A 5 9.36 21.09 3.60
CA TYR A 5 8.25 20.35 2.97
C TYR A 5 6.90 20.88 3.45
N LEU A 6 6.68 21.00 4.76
CA LEU A 6 5.44 21.53 5.32
C LEU A 6 5.16 22.96 4.82
N GLN A 7 6.17 23.81 4.72
CA GLN A 7 5.99 25.16 4.17
C GLN A 7 5.57 25.13 2.70
N ALA A 8 6.16 24.23 1.90
CA ALA A 8 5.76 24.06 0.50
C ALA A 8 4.32 23.54 0.37
N VAL A 9 3.93 22.57 1.19
CA VAL A 9 2.54 22.05 1.24
C VAL A 9 1.58 23.16 1.66
N LYS A 10 1.90 23.93 2.70
CA LYS A 10 1.10 25.09 3.14
C LYS A 10 0.90 26.09 1.99
N ASN A 11 1.99 26.50 1.34
CA ASN A 11 1.93 27.41 0.19
C ASN A 11 1.10 26.83 -0.97
N HIS A 12 1.04 25.51 -1.13
CA HIS A 12 0.20 24.88 -2.13
C HIS A 12 -1.29 24.90 -1.71
N ILE A 13 -1.60 24.49 -0.48
CA ILE A 13 -2.96 24.54 0.08
C ILE A 13 -3.53 25.96 0.00
N ASP A 14 -2.73 26.98 0.35
CA ASP A 14 -3.16 28.37 0.26
C ASP A 14 -3.50 28.80 -1.18
N ARG A 15 -2.74 28.31 -2.18
CA ARG A 15 -3.02 28.57 -3.61
C ARG A 15 -4.30 27.91 -4.08
N VAL A 16 -4.64 26.73 -3.56
CA VAL A 16 -5.85 25.98 -3.94
C VAL A 16 -7.02 26.15 -2.97
N LYS A 17 -6.91 27.07 -2.01
CA LYS A 17 -7.88 27.25 -0.92
C LYS A 17 -9.31 27.53 -1.41
N SER A 18 -9.46 28.26 -2.51
CA SER A 18 -10.76 28.51 -3.14
C SER A 18 -11.40 27.22 -3.65
N ILE A 19 -10.60 26.35 -4.28
CA ILE A 19 -11.06 25.04 -4.76
C ILE A 19 -11.49 24.18 -3.57
N LEU A 20 -10.66 24.10 -2.51
CA LEU A 20 -10.97 23.32 -1.32
C LEU A 20 -12.26 23.79 -0.63
N LYS A 21 -12.48 25.11 -0.52
CA LYS A 21 -13.72 25.65 0.07
C LYS A 21 -14.98 25.32 -0.73
N ASN A 22 -14.86 25.17 -2.04
CA ASN A 22 -15.99 24.92 -2.95
C ASN A 22 -16.13 23.44 -3.32
N SER A 23 -15.33 22.55 -2.73
CA SER A 23 -15.34 21.12 -3.02
C SER A 23 -15.79 20.32 -1.80
N ASN A 24 -16.50 19.22 -2.04
CA ASN A 24 -16.77 18.24 -1.00
C ASN A 24 -15.59 17.26 -0.92
N ILE A 25 -14.76 17.37 0.12
CA ILE A 25 -13.65 16.43 0.34
C ILE A 25 -14.24 15.10 0.80
N VAL A 26 -14.13 14.07 -0.03
CA VAL A 26 -14.65 12.72 0.27
C VAL A 26 -13.58 11.78 0.83
N SER A 27 -12.30 12.05 0.54
CA SER A 27 -11.17 11.30 1.09
C SER A 27 -9.87 12.12 1.08
N ILE A 28 -8.91 11.71 1.92
CA ILE A 28 -7.53 12.20 1.92
C ILE A 28 -6.59 11.00 1.83
N TYR A 29 -5.59 11.09 0.98
CA TYR A 29 -4.58 10.04 0.82
C TYR A 29 -3.17 10.61 0.97
N PHE A 30 -2.50 10.26 2.07
CA PHE A 30 -1.08 10.54 2.27
C PHE A 30 -0.26 9.44 1.59
N GLY A 31 0.08 9.67 0.32
CA GLY A 31 0.82 8.76 -0.53
C GLY A 31 2.11 9.33 -1.11
N GLY A 32 2.82 8.48 -1.85
CA GLY A 32 4.02 8.84 -2.58
C GLY A 32 5.27 8.84 -1.72
N GLY A 33 6.39 8.36 -2.28
CA GLY A 33 7.63 8.21 -1.52
C GLY A 33 7.43 7.32 -0.30
N THR A 34 7.57 7.88 0.90
CA THR A 34 7.31 7.16 2.16
C THR A 34 6.73 8.11 3.21
N PRO A 35 5.40 8.33 3.20
CA PRO A 35 4.73 9.27 4.09
C PRO A 35 4.93 8.92 5.58
N SER A 36 5.08 7.63 5.87
CA SER A 36 5.48 7.12 7.19
C SER A 36 6.85 7.59 7.69
N LEU A 37 7.69 8.24 6.87
CA LEU A 37 8.90 8.92 7.36
C LEU A 37 8.64 10.32 7.91
N LEU A 38 7.46 10.91 7.63
CA LEU A 38 7.08 12.18 8.23
C LEU A 38 6.83 11.99 9.73
N GLU A 39 7.24 13.00 10.51
CA GLU A 39 6.83 13.12 11.90
C GLU A 39 5.31 13.30 11.99
N VAL A 40 4.69 12.73 13.02
CA VAL A 40 3.23 12.73 13.17
C VAL A 40 2.67 14.15 13.25
N GLU A 41 3.43 15.07 13.86
CA GLU A 41 3.09 16.49 13.98
C GLU A 41 3.01 17.20 12.62
N ILE A 42 3.74 16.71 11.60
CA ILE A 42 3.65 17.25 10.24
C ILE A 42 2.31 16.82 9.62
N VAL A 43 1.95 15.55 9.77
CA VAL A 43 0.66 15.03 9.29
C VAL A 43 -0.49 15.76 9.96
N GLU A 44 -0.43 15.94 11.29
CA GLU A 44 -1.40 16.72 12.06
C GLU A 44 -1.55 18.16 11.52
N LYS A 45 -0.42 18.86 11.29
CA LYS A 45 -0.45 20.23 10.75
C LYS A 45 -1.07 20.29 9.36
N ILE A 46 -0.81 19.31 8.50
CA ILE A 46 -1.43 19.22 7.17
C ILE A 46 -2.94 18.99 7.30
N LEU A 47 -3.37 18.05 8.13
CA LEU A 47 -4.79 17.79 8.39
C LEU A 47 -5.51 19.02 8.94
N LYS A 48 -4.88 19.78 9.85
CA LYS A 48 -5.42 21.05 10.36
C LYS A 48 -5.55 22.12 9.28
N LEU A 49 -4.61 22.18 8.32
CA LEU A 49 -4.68 23.12 7.19
C LEU A 49 -5.81 22.77 6.22
N ILE A 50 -6.04 21.47 5.99
CA ILE A 50 -7.12 20.98 5.13
C ILE A 50 -8.48 21.11 5.83
N ASN A 51 -8.53 20.86 7.14
CA ASN A 51 -9.74 20.82 7.97
C ASN A 51 -10.85 19.94 7.35
N PRO A 52 -10.60 18.63 7.16
CA PRO A 52 -11.54 17.75 6.49
C PRO A 52 -12.88 17.61 7.24
N PRO A 53 -13.97 17.29 6.52
CA PRO A 53 -15.22 16.88 7.15
C PRO A 53 -15.02 15.67 8.07
N GLN A 54 -15.93 15.49 9.03
CA GLN A 54 -15.92 14.30 9.86
C GLN A 54 -16.30 13.06 9.02
N LYS A 55 -15.79 11.90 9.42
CA LYS A 55 -16.15 10.57 8.87
C LYS A 55 -15.79 10.34 7.39
N ILE A 56 -14.81 11.07 6.85
CA ILE A 56 -14.21 10.74 5.55
C ILE A 56 -13.13 9.66 5.69
N GLU A 57 -12.76 9.01 4.60
CA GLU A 57 -11.58 8.15 4.58
C GLU A 57 -10.29 8.99 4.61
N ILE A 58 -9.41 8.69 5.54
CA ILE A 58 -8.06 9.27 5.61
C ILE A 58 -7.07 8.12 5.60
N THR A 59 -6.38 7.96 4.46
CA THR A 59 -5.40 6.90 4.23
C THR A 59 -3.97 7.41 4.39
N ILE A 60 -3.09 6.57 4.93
CA ILE A 60 -1.63 6.79 4.89
C ILE A 60 -0.88 5.56 4.39
N GLU A 61 0.14 5.78 3.55
CA GLU A 61 1.10 4.75 3.14
C GLU A 61 2.19 4.52 4.19
N ILE A 62 2.42 3.24 4.52
CA ILE A 62 3.40 2.80 5.49
C ILE A 62 4.25 1.68 4.88
N ASN A 63 5.56 1.69 5.14
CA ASN A 63 6.40 0.51 4.93
C ASN A 63 6.60 -0.24 6.26
N PRO A 64 6.73 -1.58 6.25
CA PRO A 64 6.91 -2.35 7.49
C PRO A 64 8.18 -2.00 8.28
N GLU A 65 9.21 -1.43 7.67
CA GLU A 65 10.42 -0.97 8.37
C GLU A 65 10.26 0.36 9.12
N ASP A 66 9.24 1.17 8.79
CA ASP A 66 9.11 2.55 9.25
C ASP A 66 7.98 2.77 10.28
N TYR A 67 7.31 1.69 10.72
CA TYR A 67 6.22 1.79 11.70
C TYR A 67 6.65 1.52 13.15
N SER A 68 5.93 2.14 14.08
CA SER A 68 5.93 1.79 15.50
C SER A 68 4.50 1.82 16.04
N ILE A 69 4.23 1.09 17.12
CA ILE A 69 2.89 1.05 17.75
C ILE A 69 2.43 2.46 18.14
N ASP A 70 3.32 3.27 18.73
CA ASP A 70 2.98 4.63 19.15
C ASP A 70 2.64 5.52 17.96
N LYS A 71 3.37 5.37 16.84
CA LYS A 71 3.09 6.10 15.60
C LYS A 71 1.72 5.75 15.02
N ILE A 72 1.35 4.46 15.02
CA ILE A 72 0.02 4.02 14.57
C ILE A 72 -1.09 4.56 15.49
N LYS A 73 -0.90 4.50 16.81
CA LYS A 73 -1.87 5.07 17.77
C LYS A 73 -2.05 6.56 17.55
N ALA A 74 -0.96 7.29 17.33
CA ALA A 74 -1.01 8.72 17.07
C ALA A 74 -1.72 9.01 15.75
N TYR A 75 -1.45 8.25 14.68
CA TYR A 75 -2.21 8.35 13.42
C TYR A 75 -3.71 8.11 13.62
N LYS A 76 -4.08 7.08 14.39
CA LYS A 76 -5.49 6.81 14.71
C LYS A 76 -6.15 8.00 15.42
N GLN A 77 -5.44 8.65 16.36
CA GLN A 77 -5.93 9.84 17.06
C GLN A 77 -6.11 11.05 16.12
N LEU A 78 -5.30 11.15 15.07
CA LEU A 78 -5.45 12.18 14.03
C LEU A 78 -6.63 11.92 13.07
N GLY A 79 -7.34 10.80 13.23
CA GLY A 79 -8.46 10.42 12.36
C GLY A 79 -8.06 9.59 11.14
N ILE A 80 -6.79 9.17 11.02
CA ILE A 80 -6.39 8.18 10.02
C ILE A 80 -7.14 6.87 10.32
N ASN A 81 -7.87 6.40 9.32
CA ASN A 81 -8.75 5.25 9.44
C ASN A 81 -8.49 4.17 8.38
N ARG A 82 -7.53 4.41 7.48
CA ARG A 82 -7.01 3.40 6.53
C ARG A 82 -5.49 3.46 6.44
N VAL A 83 -4.85 2.30 6.32
CA VAL A 83 -3.40 2.18 6.06
C VAL A 83 -3.18 1.35 4.81
N SER A 84 -2.31 1.83 3.91
CA SER A 84 -1.77 1.02 2.81
C SER A 84 -0.35 0.59 3.15
N LEU A 85 -0.10 -0.72 3.20
CA LEU A 85 1.16 -1.30 3.63
C LEU A 85 1.93 -1.92 2.46
N GLY A 86 3.09 -1.35 2.16
CA GLY A 86 3.93 -1.76 1.02
C GLY A 86 4.73 -3.03 1.24
N ILE A 87 4.09 -4.19 1.41
CA ILE A 87 4.76 -5.45 1.80
C ILE A 87 5.48 -6.17 0.65
N GLN A 88 4.93 -6.08 -0.56
CA GLN A 88 5.37 -6.68 -1.84
C GLN A 88 5.38 -8.21 -1.92
N SER A 89 5.88 -8.90 -0.90
CA SER A 89 5.93 -10.37 -0.86
C SER A 89 6.04 -10.88 0.58
N PHE A 90 5.64 -12.13 0.81
CA PHE A 90 5.93 -12.88 2.04
C PHE A 90 7.11 -13.86 1.89
N ASP A 91 7.87 -13.76 0.78
CA ASP A 91 9.10 -14.52 0.58
C ASP A 91 10.33 -13.63 0.77
N ASP A 92 11.10 -13.88 1.83
CA ASP A 92 12.30 -13.11 2.18
C ASP A 92 13.37 -13.11 1.07
N ARG A 93 13.41 -14.14 0.20
CA ARG A 93 14.33 -14.17 -0.94
C ARG A 93 13.91 -13.14 -1.98
N LEU A 94 12.61 -13.03 -2.26
CA LEU A 94 12.04 -12.06 -3.20
C LEU A 94 12.16 -10.63 -2.64
N LEU A 95 11.93 -10.44 -1.34
CA LEU A 95 12.13 -9.15 -0.67
C LEU A 95 13.58 -8.64 -0.80
N LYS A 96 14.58 -9.52 -0.66
CA LYS A 96 15.99 -9.17 -0.88
C LYS A 96 16.25 -8.73 -2.32
N ILE A 97 15.63 -9.38 -3.30
CA ILE A 97 15.75 -8.98 -4.72
C ILE A 97 15.15 -7.60 -4.94
N LEU A 98 13.97 -7.35 -4.35
CA LEU A 98 13.31 -6.05 -4.36
C LEU A 98 14.02 -4.99 -3.49
N LYS A 99 15.12 -5.36 -2.82
CA LYS A 99 15.88 -4.51 -1.89
C LYS A 99 15.04 -3.92 -0.76
N ARG A 100 14.00 -4.65 -0.35
CA ARG A 100 13.20 -4.31 0.83
C ARG A 100 14.01 -4.57 2.09
N LYS A 101 13.87 -3.68 3.08
CA LYS A 101 14.58 -3.77 4.36
C LYS A 101 13.83 -4.65 5.36
N HIS A 102 12.52 -4.83 5.18
CA HIS A 102 11.70 -5.67 6.03
C HIS A 102 11.75 -7.15 5.64
N SER A 103 11.38 -8.01 6.58
CA SER A 103 11.11 -9.43 6.35
C SER A 103 9.61 -9.71 6.27
N ALA A 104 9.25 -10.89 5.76
CA ALA A 104 7.88 -11.40 5.75
C ALA A 104 7.27 -11.40 7.17
N LYS A 105 8.06 -11.78 8.19
CA LYS A 105 7.62 -11.72 9.59
C LYS A 105 7.27 -10.28 10.00
N LYS A 106 8.15 -9.31 9.70
CA LYS A 106 7.92 -7.90 10.05
C LYS A 106 6.68 -7.33 9.35
N ALA A 107 6.44 -7.72 8.09
CA ALA A 107 5.22 -7.36 7.37
C ALA A 107 3.95 -7.91 8.05
N LYS A 108 3.96 -9.19 8.47
CA LYS A 108 2.84 -9.80 9.20
C LYS A 108 2.60 -9.16 10.56
N ASP A 109 3.68 -8.91 11.32
CA ASP A 109 3.62 -8.22 12.61
C ASP A 109 3.00 -6.81 12.45
N ALA A 110 3.42 -6.06 11.42
CA ALA A 110 2.88 -4.73 11.14
C ALA A 110 1.37 -4.75 10.92
N ILE A 111 0.86 -5.68 10.11
CA ILE A 111 -0.58 -5.82 9.84
C ILE A 111 -1.35 -6.07 11.14
N LEU A 112 -0.85 -7.00 11.97
CA LEU A 112 -1.50 -7.34 13.24
C LEU A 112 -1.46 -6.18 14.24
N ASP A 113 -0.33 -5.46 14.33
CA ASP A 113 -0.18 -4.31 15.22
C ASP A 113 -1.09 -3.16 14.79
N ILE A 114 -1.19 -2.88 13.49
CA ILE A 114 -2.09 -1.86 12.95
C ILE A 114 -3.54 -2.18 13.30
N TYR A 115 -3.94 -3.44 13.07
CA TYR A 115 -5.28 -3.92 13.42
C TYR A 115 -5.56 -3.79 14.92
N ARG A 116 -4.61 -4.21 15.78
CA ARG A 116 -4.71 -4.09 17.25
C ARG A 116 -4.78 -2.66 17.76
N CYS A 117 -4.23 -1.69 17.00
CA CYS A 117 -4.36 -0.26 17.30
C CYS A 117 -5.72 0.33 16.86
N GLY A 118 -6.62 -0.47 16.29
CA GLY A 118 -7.97 -0.06 15.91
C GLY A 118 -8.09 0.54 14.51
N ILE A 119 -7.09 0.34 13.63
CA ILE A 119 -7.22 0.61 12.19
C ILE A 119 -7.50 -0.71 11.49
N GLU A 120 -8.76 -0.94 11.13
CA GLU A 120 -9.19 -2.21 10.53
C GLU A 120 -9.20 -2.17 9.00
N ASN A 121 -9.27 -0.98 8.41
CA ASN A 121 -9.18 -0.81 6.96
C ASN A 121 -7.70 -0.85 6.54
N ILE A 122 -7.20 -2.04 6.22
CA ILE A 122 -5.79 -2.27 5.88
C ILE A 122 -5.71 -2.78 4.44
N SER A 123 -4.98 -2.04 3.61
CA SER A 123 -4.54 -2.46 2.29
C SER A 123 -3.12 -3.00 2.35
N ILE A 124 -2.83 -4.02 1.55
CA ILE A 124 -1.46 -4.47 1.30
C ILE A 124 -1.13 -4.34 -0.18
N ASP A 125 0.08 -3.94 -0.48
CA ASP A 125 0.60 -3.96 -1.85
C ASP A 125 1.42 -5.24 -2.03
N LEU A 126 1.06 -6.04 -3.04
CA LEU A 126 1.72 -7.27 -3.45
C LEU A 126 2.29 -7.09 -4.86
N MET A 127 3.38 -7.78 -5.14
CA MET A 127 3.98 -7.82 -6.46
C MET A 127 4.02 -9.24 -7.02
N TYR A 128 3.78 -9.36 -8.32
CA TYR A 128 4.02 -10.58 -9.09
C TYR A 128 5.02 -10.33 -10.23
N ASP A 129 5.51 -11.40 -10.84
CA ASP A 129 6.63 -11.43 -11.79
C ASP A 129 7.95 -10.89 -11.20
N ILE A 130 8.13 -11.10 -9.89
CA ILE A 130 9.42 -10.82 -9.27
C ILE A 130 10.45 -11.82 -9.81
N LEU A 131 11.67 -11.38 -10.07
CA LEU A 131 12.77 -12.26 -10.50
C LEU A 131 12.88 -13.48 -9.57
N HIS A 132 12.93 -14.69 -10.15
CA HIS A 132 12.95 -15.97 -9.42
C HIS A 132 11.67 -16.30 -8.61
N GLN A 133 10.58 -15.57 -8.83
CA GLN A 133 9.26 -15.98 -8.39
C GLN A 133 8.72 -17.03 -9.36
N ASP A 134 8.10 -18.04 -8.78
CA ASP A 134 7.41 -19.11 -9.49
C ASP A 134 5.99 -19.24 -8.94
N LEU A 135 5.16 -20.05 -9.61
CA LEU A 135 3.78 -20.25 -9.18
C LEU A 135 3.67 -20.78 -7.75
N ALA A 136 4.60 -21.62 -7.31
CA ALA A 136 4.57 -22.21 -5.97
C ALA A 136 4.87 -21.18 -4.87
N SER A 137 5.88 -20.32 -5.05
CA SER A 137 6.21 -19.25 -4.12
C SER A 137 5.15 -18.15 -4.11
N PHE A 138 4.51 -17.87 -5.25
CA PHE A 138 3.38 -16.96 -5.29
C PHE A 138 2.14 -17.52 -4.57
N LYS A 139 1.81 -18.81 -4.77
CA LYS A 139 0.74 -19.48 -4.01
C LYS A 139 0.97 -19.41 -2.50
N LYS A 140 2.20 -19.64 -2.03
CA LYS A 140 2.55 -19.47 -0.61
C LYS A 140 2.32 -18.03 -0.13
N THR A 141 2.63 -17.02 -0.95
CA THR A 141 2.35 -15.61 -0.63
C THR A 141 0.84 -15.39 -0.47
N ILE A 142 0.01 -15.98 -1.34
CA ILE A 142 -1.45 -15.87 -1.24
C ILE A 142 -1.99 -16.65 -0.03
N ASP A 143 -1.43 -17.82 0.28
CA ASP A 143 -1.83 -18.61 1.44
C ASP A 143 -1.62 -17.88 2.77
N GLU A 144 -0.56 -17.08 2.88
CA GLU A 144 -0.31 -16.24 4.06
C GLU A 144 -1.45 -15.24 4.31
N ILE A 145 -2.12 -14.75 3.26
CA ILE A 145 -3.21 -13.77 3.35
C ILE A 145 -4.41 -14.33 4.12
N LYS A 146 -4.66 -15.65 4.07
CA LYS A 146 -5.78 -16.32 4.74
C LYS A 146 -5.89 -15.96 6.22
N ASN A 147 -4.76 -15.75 6.87
CA ASN A 147 -4.68 -15.53 8.31
C ASN A 147 -4.51 -14.04 8.69
N LEU A 148 -4.54 -13.12 7.72
CA LEU A 148 -4.28 -11.71 7.95
C LEU A 148 -5.56 -10.89 8.05
N LYS A 149 -5.52 -9.87 8.90
CA LYS A 149 -6.62 -8.92 9.10
C LYS A 149 -6.52 -7.76 8.11
N ILE A 150 -6.73 -8.06 6.83
CA ILE A 150 -6.71 -7.06 5.75
C ILE A 150 -8.08 -6.94 5.07
N THR A 151 -8.29 -5.81 4.40
CA THR A 151 -9.53 -5.48 3.68
C THR A 151 -9.30 -5.26 2.19
N HIS A 152 -8.09 -4.83 1.79
CA HIS A 152 -7.74 -4.55 0.39
C HIS A 152 -6.41 -5.19 0.00
N ILE A 153 -6.27 -5.49 -1.28
CA ILE A 153 -5.04 -5.96 -1.92
C ILE A 153 -4.83 -5.14 -3.19
N SER A 154 -3.66 -4.53 -3.33
CA SER A 154 -3.16 -4.01 -4.60
C SER A 154 -2.16 -5.02 -5.16
N LEU A 155 -2.41 -5.59 -6.34
CA LEU A 155 -1.51 -6.54 -7.01
C LEU A 155 -0.86 -5.87 -8.22
N TYR A 156 0.43 -5.56 -8.10
CA TYR A 156 1.21 -4.90 -9.13
C TYR A 156 2.14 -5.86 -9.86
N ASN A 157 2.29 -5.63 -11.16
CA ASN A 157 3.31 -6.31 -11.96
C ASN A 157 4.67 -5.64 -11.75
N LEU A 158 5.74 -6.42 -11.58
CA LEU A 158 7.10 -5.86 -11.56
C LEU A 158 7.49 -5.43 -12.98
N THR A 159 7.38 -4.14 -13.28
CA THR A 159 7.84 -3.56 -14.55
C THR A 159 9.29 -3.08 -14.46
N PHE A 160 10.05 -3.31 -15.52
CA PHE A 160 11.44 -2.88 -15.65
C PHE A 160 11.52 -1.44 -16.16
N GLU A 161 11.34 -0.45 -15.28
CA GLU A 161 11.41 0.97 -15.65
C GLU A 161 12.82 1.37 -16.11
N LYS A 162 12.94 2.22 -17.15
CA LYS A 162 14.21 2.52 -17.85
C LYS A 162 15.35 2.97 -16.94
N GLU A 163 15.03 3.61 -15.83
CA GLU A 163 15.99 4.18 -14.88
C GLU A 163 16.44 3.18 -13.81
N THR A 164 15.82 2.01 -13.73
CA THR A 164 16.07 1.02 -12.68
C THR A 164 17.30 0.15 -12.97
N LEU A 165 17.93 -0.35 -11.91
CA LEU A 165 18.99 -1.38 -11.99
C LEU A 165 18.51 -2.64 -12.71
N PHE A 166 17.22 -2.96 -12.54
CA PHE A 166 16.55 -4.02 -13.25
C PHE A 166 16.61 -3.79 -14.77
N TYR A 167 16.26 -2.59 -15.26
CA TYR A 167 16.34 -2.28 -16.69
C TYR A 167 17.78 -2.24 -17.22
N LYS A 168 18.73 -1.74 -16.43
CA LYS A 168 20.16 -1.77 -16.79
C LYS A 168 20.66 -3.20 -17.01
N ASN A 169 20.19 -4.15 -16.20
CA ASN A 169 20.58 -5.56 -16.27
C ASN A 169 19.62 -6.44 -17.09
N ARG A 170 18.62 -5.85 -17.78
CA ARG A 170 17.52 -6.59 -18.43
C ARG A 170 17.97 -7.68 -19.40
N LYS A 171 19.09 -7.49 -20.13
CA LYS A 171 19.59 -8.49 -21.09
C LYS A 171 19.99 -9.81 -20.39
N THR A 172 20.59 -9.71 -19.21
CA THR A 172 21.01 -10.87 -18.41
C THR A 172 19.85 -11.43 -17.58
N LEU A 173 18.91 -10.56 -17.17
CA LEU A 173 17.76 -10.92 -16.36
C LEU A 173 16.58 -11.48 -17.16
N LYS A 174 16.53 -11.26 -18.48
CA LYS A 174 15.39 -11.66 -19.34
C LYS A 174 14.98 -13.12 -19.21
N LYS A 175 15.94 -14.03 -18.98
CA LYS A 175 15.68 -15.47 -18.80
C LYS A 175 14.99 -15.85 -17.48
N PHE A 176 14.85 -14.89 -16.57
CA PHE A 176 14.26 -15.07 -15.25
C PHE A 176 13.01 -14.19 -15.06
N VAL A 177 12.62 -13.45 -16.10
CA VAL A 177 11.36 -12.71 -16.16
C VAL A 177 10.36 -13.62 -16.84
N PRO A 178 9.17 -13.85 -16.24
CA PRO A 178 8.10 -14.61 -16.87
C PRO A 178 7.77 -14.04 -18.25
N ASP A 179 7.45 -14.91 -19.21
CA ASP A 179 6.85 -14.45 -20.46
C ASP A 179 5.39 -14.02 -20.24
N GLU A 180 4.79 -13.35 -21.22
CA GLU A 180 3.41 -12.85 -21.10
C GLU A 180 2.39 -13.94 -20.76
N LYS A 181 2.60 -15.18 -21.25
CA LYS A 181 1.71 -16.31 -20.96
C LYS A 181 1.88 -16.77 -19.51
N GLU A 182 3.10 -16.78 -18.99
CA GLU A 182 3.39 -17.09 -17.59
C GLU A 182 2.85 -16.01 -16.63
N SER A 183 3.05 -14.73 -16.96
CA SER A 183 2.48 -13.58 -16.25
C SER A 183 0.95 -13.66 -16.18
N LEU A 184 0.30 -13.98 -17.30
CA LEU A 184 -1.16 -14.11 -17.36
C LEU A 184 -1.66 -15.28 -16.51
N LYS A 185 -0.94 -16.41 -16.50
CA LYS A 185 -1.26 -17.54 -15.63
C LYS A 185 -1.16 -17.17 -14.15
N LEU A 186 -0.10 -16.45 -13.75
CA LEU A 186 0.06 -15.98 -12.38
C LEU A 186 -1.06 -15.03 -11.97
N LEU A 187 -1.39 -14.06 -12.82
CA LEU A 187 -2.47 -13.11 -12.56
C LEU A 187 -3.83 -13.82 -12.43
N ASN A 188 -4.15 -14.73 -13.36
CA ASN A 188 -5.41 -15.47 -13.33
C ASN A 188 -5.52 -16.34 -12.07
N GLU A 189 -4.43 -17.01 -11.67
CA GLU A 189 -4.40 -17.77 -10.42
C GLU A 189 -4.62 -16.87 -9.20
N ALA A 190 -3.96 -15.70 -9.15
CA ALA A 190 -4.16 -14.73 -8.07
C ALA A 190 -5.62 -14.28 -7.98
N VAL A 191 -6.25 -13.93 -9.11
CA VAL A 191 -7.65 -13.51 -9.15
C VAL A 191 -8.54 -14.60 -8.55
N LEU A 192 -8.40 -15.85 -9.01
CA LEU A 192 -9.21 -16.96 -8.54
C LEU A 192 -9.01 -17.24 -7.04
N GLU A 193 -7.77 -17.19 -6.56
CA GLU A 193 -7.49 -17.41 -5.13
C GLU A 193 -7.98 -16.25 -4.26
N PHE A 194 -7.80 -14.99 -4.70
CA PHE A 194 -8.34 -13.83 -3.99
C PHE A 194 -9.87 -13.86 -3.89
N GLU A 195 -10.55 -14.28 -4.95
CA GLU A 195 -12.01 -14.46 -4.93
C GLU A 195 -12.45 -15.53 -3.93
N LYS A 196 -11.73 -16.67 -3.85
CA LYS A 196 -11.98 -17.70 -2.82
C LYS A 196 -11.78 -17.17 -1.40
N LEU A 197 -10.89 -16.19 -1.22
CA LEU A 197 -10.66 -15.50 0.05
C LEU A 197 -11.66 -14.35 0.32
N GLY A 198 -12.63 -14.14 -0.58
CA GLY A 198 -13.67 -13.12 -0.44
C GLY A 198 -13.26 -11.72 -0.91
N PHE A 199 -12.10 -11.58 -1.57
CA PHE A 199 -11.70 -10.34 -2.22
C PHE A 199 -12.21 -10.31 -3.66
N LYS A 200 -13.00 -9.30 -4.00
CA LYS A 200 -13.44 -9.08 -5.38
C LYS A 200 -12.55 -8.05 -6.04
N ARG A 201 -12.23 -8.30 -7.30
CA ARG A 201 -11.55 -7.34 -8.16
C ARG A 201 -12.51 -6.20 -8.50
N TYR A 202 -12.07 -4.96 -8.26
CA TYR A 202 -12.85 -3.76 -8.61
C TYR A 202 -12.11 -2.83 -9.58
N GLU A 203 -10.79 -3.01 -9.73
CA GLU A 203 -9.96 -2.38 -10.77
C GLU A 203 -8.94 -3.38 -11.33
N ILE A 204 -8.12 -2.95 -12.29
CA ILE A 204 -7.10 -3.80 -12.92
C ILE A 204 -6.16 -4.41 -11.88
N SER A 205 -5.65 -3.62 -10.93
CA SER A 205 -4.72 -4.10 -9.90
C SER A 205 -5.32 -4.18 -8.51
N ALA A 206 -6.61 -3.88 -8.32
CA ALA A 206 -7.16 -3.68 -6.98
C ALA A 206 -8.30 -4.64 -6.63
N PHE A 207 -8.23 -5.16 -5.41
CA PHE A 207 -9.15 -6.12 -4.84
C PHE A 207 -9.57 -5.69 -3.44
N ALA A 208 -10.84 -5.90 -3.08
CA ALA A 208 -11.34 -5.58 -1.75
C ALA A 208 -12.36 -6.61 -1.28
N LYS A 209 -12.48 -6.77 0.04
CA LYS A 209 -13.60 -7.51 0.63
C LYS A 209 -14.92 -6.86 0.23
N LYS A 210 -15.95 -7.68 0.02
CA LYS A 210 -17.28 -7.23 -0.46
C LYS A 210 -17.86 -6.07 0.37
N GLU A 211 -17.65 -6.10 1.69
CA GLU A 211 -18.11 -5.07 2.63
C GLU A 211 -17.52 -3.68 2.35
N CYS A 212 -16.28 -3.62 1.83
CA CYS A 212 -15.58 -2.38 1.54
C CYS A 212 -15.98 -1.76 0.19
N LEU A 213 -16.48 -2.56 -0.75
CA LEU A 213 -16.87 -2.08 -2.08
C LEU A 213 -18.14 -1.22 -2.07
N ASN A 214 -19.05 -1.49 -1.13
CA ASN A 214 -20.26 -0.72 -0.96
C ASN A 214 -19.98 0.72 -0.49
N ALA A 215 -18.81 0.98 0.12
CA ALA A 215 -18.37 2.31 0.53
C ALA A 215 -17.69 3.11 -0.60
N ILE A 216 -17.33 2.45 -1.71
CA ILE A 216 -16.67 3.06 -2.88
C ILE A 216 -17.71 3.51 -3.94
N SER A 217 -18.92 2.94 -3.89
CA SER A 217 -19.99 3.17 -4.88
C SER A 217 -21.15 4.05 -4.37
N SER A 218 -20.99 4.68 -3.20
CA SER A 218 -21.98 5.56 -2.54
C SER A 218 -21.39 6.95 -2.33
#